data_AF-A0A2J8MQ63-F1
#
_entry.id   AF-A0A2J8MQ63-F1
#
_cell.length_a   1.000
_cell.length_b   1.000
_cell.length_c   1.000
_cell.angle_alpha   90.00
_cell.angle_beta   90.00
_cell.angle_gamma   90.00
#
_symmetry.space_group_name_H-M   'P 1'
#
loop_
_entity.id
_entity.type
_entity.pdbx_description
1 polymer ?
#
loop_
_entity_poly.entity_id
_entity_poly.type
_entity_poly.pdbx_seq_one_letter_code
_entity_poly.pdbx_strand_id
1 'polypeptide(L)'
;MGGKNKQRTKGNLRPSNSGRAAELLAKEQGTVPGFIGFGTSQSDLGYVPAIQGAEEIDSLVDSDFRMVLRKLSKKDVTTKLKAMQEFGTMCTERDTETVKGVLPYWPRIFCKISLDHDRRVREATQQAFEKLILKVKKQLAPYLKSLMGYWLMAQCDTYTPAAFAAKDAFEAAFPPSKQPEAIAFCKDEITSVLQDHLIKETPDTLSDPQTVPEEEREAKFYRVVTCSLLALKRLLCLLPDNELDSLEEKFKSLLSQNKFWKYGKHSVPQIRSAYFELVSALCQRIPQLMKEEASKVSPSVLLSIDDSDPIVCPALWEAVLYTLTTIEDCWLHVNAKKSVFPKLSTVIREGGRGLATVIYPYLLPFISKLPQSITNPKLDFFKNFLTSLVAGLSTERTKTSSSESSAVISAFFECLRFIMQQNLGEEEIEQMLVNDQ
;
A
#
# COMPACT_ATOMS: atom_id res chain seq x y z
N MET A 1 21.92 -18.21 -70.15
CA MET A 1 21.13 -17.28 -69.31
C MET A 1 20.41 -18.14 -68.26
N GLY A 2 20.96 -18.43 -67.06
CA GLY A 2 21.17 -17.55 -65.89
C GLY A 2 19.83 -16.98 -65.38
N GLY A 3 19.23 -17.30 -64.23
CA GLY A 3 19.43 -18.27 -63.14
C GLY A 3 18.25 -18.06 -62.15
N LYS A 4 17.55 -19.12 -61.71
CA LYS A 4 16.47 -19.02 -60.70
C LYS A 4 17.06 -19.13 -59.29
N ASN A 5 16.96 -18.06 -58.51
CA ASN A 5 17.33 -18.03 -57.09
C ASN A 5 16.42 -18.97 -56.29
N LYS A 6 16.93 -20.16 -55.92
CA LYS A 6 16.34 -21.00 -54.87
C LYS A 6 16.89 -20.53 -53.53
N GLN A 7 16.03 -19.98 -52.69
CA GLN A 7 16.31 -19.68 -51.29
C GLN A 7 16.60 -21.00 -50.57
N ARG A 8 17.84 -21.17 -50.10
CA ARG A 8 18.35 -22.39 -49.47
C ARG A 8 18.30 -22.17 -47.95
N THR A 9 17.28 -22.68 -47.28
CA THR A 9 17.23 -22.71 -45.81
C THR A 9 18.18 -23.80 -45.31
N LYS A 10 19.12 -23.42 -44.44
CA LYS A 10 20.10 -24.34 -43.83
C LYS A 10 19.53 -24.84 -42.51
N GLY A 11 19.47 -26.17 -42.34
CA GLY A 11 18.87 -26.83 -41.17
C GLY A 11 17.40 -27.17 -41.41
N ASN A 12 17.03 -28.43 -41.17
CA ASN A 12 15.74 -29.07 -41.45
C ASN A 12 14.54 -28.51 -40.63
N LEU A 13 14.45 -27.19 -40.46
CA LEU A 13 13.37 -26.52 -39.73
C LEU A 13 12.24 -26.15 -40.71
N ARG A 14 11.05 -26.71 -40.46
CA ARG A 14 9.81 -26.32 -41.16
C ARG A 14 9.47 -24.88 -40.80
N PRO A 15 9.09 -24.01 -41.76
CA PRO A 15 8.55 -22.69 -41.44
C PRO A 15 7.22 -22.86 -40.68
N SER A 16 7.05 -22.13 -39.58
CA SER A 16 5.79 -22.08 -38.84
C SER A 16 4.68 -21.54 -39.75
N ASN A 17 3.71 -22.39 -40.08
CA ASN A 17 2.53 -22.01 -40.87
C ASN A 17 1.54 -21.28 -39.97
N SER A 18 1.53 -19.94 -40.03
CA SER A 18 0.60 -19.06 -39.32
C SER A 18 -0.86 -19.36 -39.63
N GLY A 19 -1.18 -19.89 -40.81
CA GLY A 19 -2.54 -20.28 -41.19
C GLY A 19 -3.08 -21.46 -40.37
N ARG A 20 -2.21 -22.40 -39.99
CA ARG A 20 -2.63 -23.58 -39.21
C ARG A 20 -2.80 -23.28 -37.73
N ALA A 21 -2.10 -22.26 -37.21
CA ALA A 21 -2.31 -21.73 -35.86
C ALA A 21 -3.61 -20.92 -35.78
N ALA A 22 -3.93 -20.13 -36.81
CA ALA A 22 -5.19 -19.41 -36.92
C ALA A 22 -6.41 -20.34 -37.03
N GLU A 23 -6.30 -21.46 -37.75
CA GLU A 23 -7.36 -22.48 -37.86
C GLU A 23 -7.65 -23.21 -36.55
N LEU A 24 -6.64 -23.44 -35.71
CA LEU A 24 -6.82 -24.07 -34.40
C LEU A 24 -7.50 -23.13 -33.39
N LEU A 25 -7.22 -21.82 -33.47
CA LEU A 25 -7.90 -20.79 -32.67
C LEU A 25 -9.36 -20.58 -33.10
N ALA A 26 -9.66 -20.73 -34.40
CA ALA A 26 -11.02 -20.59 -34.92
C ALA A 26 -11.94 -21.78 -34.55
N LYS A 27 -11.38 -22.97 -34.28
CA LYS A 27 -12.15 -24.19 -34.00
C LYS A 27 -12.68 -24.33 -32.57
N GLU A 28 -12.31 -23.44 -31.64
CA GLU A 28 -12.79 -23.47 -30.24
C GLU A 28 -14.00 -22.55 -29.97
N GLN A 29 -14.72 -22.09 -30.99
CA GLN A 29 -15.97 -21.32 -30.77
C GLN A 29 -17.14 -22.24 -30.39
N GLY A 30 -17.33 -22.42 -29.08
CA GLY A 30 -18.47 -23.15 -28.52
C GLY A 30 -18.83 -22.78 -27.08
N THR A 31 -18.35 -21.66 -26.54
CA THR A 31 -18.83 -21.05 -25.29
C THR A 31 -18.28 -19.64 -25.22
N VAL A 32 -19.12 -18.65 -24.94
CA VAL A 32 -18.73 -17.24 -24.75
C VAL A 32 -17.67 -17.16 -23.64
N PRO A 33 -16.41 -16.76 -23.91
CA PRO A 33 -15.46 -16.49 -22.85
C PRO A 33 -15.48 -14.98 -22.59
N GLY A 34 -16.00 -14.58 -21.44
CA GLY A 34 -15.51 -13.37 -20.80
C GLY A 34 -13.99 -13.47 -20.74
N PHE A 35 -13.31 -12.53 -21.38
CA PHE A 35 -11.86 -12.54 -21.52
C PHE A 35 -11.20 -12.33 -20.15
N ILE A 36 -11.02 -13.43 -19.41
CA ILE A 36 -10.16 -13.54 -18.24
C ILE A 36 -8.75 -13.75 -18.77
N GLY A 37 -8.01 -12.65 -18.92
CA GLY A 37 -6.60 -12.67 -19.30
C GLY A 37 -5.68 -12.66 -18.08
N PHE A 38 -5.40 -13.84 -17.52
CA PHE A 38 -4.16 -14.09 -16.78
C PHE A 38 -3.05 -14.36 -17.81
N GLY A 39 -1.93 -13.64 -17.76
CA GLY A 39 -0.74 -13.97 -18.56
C GLY A 39 0.22 -12.81 -18.81
N THR A 40 1.16 -12.62 -17.88
CA THR A 40 2.51 -12.07 -18.04
C THR A 40 2.95 -11.64 -19.46
N SER A 41 2.67 -10.40 -19.83
CA SER A 41 3.48 -9.57 -20.75
C SER A 41 2.87 -8.16 -20.77
N GLN A 42 3.26 -7.33 -19.79
CA GLN A 42 2.69 -6.01 -19.52
C GLN A 42 3.18 -4.89 -20.48
N SER A 43 3.68 -5.20 -21.67
CA SER A 43 4.27 -4.16 -22.52
C SER A 43 3.28 -3.30 -23.29
N ASP A 44 1.96 -3.57 -23.31
CA ASP A 44 1.03 -2.60 -23.91
C ASP A 44 -0.43 -2.69 -23.45
N LEU A 45 -0.73 -2.19 -22.25
CA LEU A 45 -2.10 -2.12 -21.70
C LEU A 45 -2.95 -0.97 -22.29
N GLY A 46 -2.57 -0.36 -23.41
CA GLY A 46 -3.37 0.70 -24.06
C GLY A 46 -4.74 0.23 -24.56
N TYR A 47 -5.58 1.16 -25.04
CA TYR A 47 -6.75 0.80 -25.83
C TYR A 47 -6.24 0.07 -27.09
N VAL A 48 -6.45 -1.24 -27.14
CA VAL A 48 -6.17 -2.05 -28.33
C VAL A 48 -7.52 -2.26 -29.00
N PRO A 49 -7.78 -1.62 -30.17
CA PRO A 49 -8.92 -1.99 -31.00
C PRO A 49 -8.85 -3.49 -31.24
N ALA A 50 -9.97 -4.21 -31.10
CA ALA A 50 -9.95 -5.64 -31.32
C ALA A 50 -9.51 -5.93 -32.77
N ILE A 51 -8.39 -6.66 -32.95
CA ILE A 51 -7.94 -7.04 -34.29
C ILE A 51 -8.58 -8.37 -34.65
N GLN A 52 -9.36 -8.34 -35.75
CA GLN A 52 -9.97 -9.43 -36.52
C GLN A 52 -10.72 -10.51 -35.72
N GLY A 53 -12.05 -10.36 -35.68
CA GLY A 53 -13.00 -11.29 -35.04
C GLY A 53 -13.94 -10.64 -34.03
N ALA A 54 -13.65 -9.40 -33.61
CA ALA A 54 -14.47 -8.58 -32.70
C ALA A 54 -14.63 -7.13 -33.18
N GLU A 55 -14.59 -6.91 -34.50
CA GLU A 55 -14.96 -5.62 -35.13
C GLU A 55 -16.40 -5.21 -34.78
N GLU A 56 -17.25 -6.18 -34.45
CA GLU A 56 -18.61 -5.97 -33.94
C GLU A 56 -18.66 -5.36 -32.54
N ILE A 57 -17.61 -5.45 -31.71
CA ILE A 57 -17.61 -4.87 -30.35
C ILE A 57 -17.07 -3.43 -30.37
N ASP A 58 -16.08 -3.13 -31.22
CA ASP A 58 -15.56 -1.77 -31.41
C ASP A 58 -16.61 -0.86 -32.09
N SER A 59 -17.54 -1.41 -32.87
CA SER A 59 -18.64 -0.66 -33.48
C SER A 59 -19.78 -0.31 -32.50
N LEU A 60 -19.89 -1.01 -31.36
CA LEU A 60 -20.89 -0.74 -30.31
C LEU A 60 -20.53 0.45 -29.42
N VAL A 61 -19.27 0.90 -29.44
CA VAL A 61 -18.85 2.12 -28.74
C VAL A 61 -19.08 3.32 -29.64
N ASP A 62 -19.75 4.33 -29.12
CA ASP A 62 -19.93 5.61 -29.82
C ASP A 62 -18.57 6.18 -30.30
N SER A 63 -18.59 6.80 -31.48
CA SER A 63 -17.37 7.23 -32.17
C SER A 63 -16.57 8.26 -31.38
N ASP A 64 -17.25 9.14 -30.66
CA ASP A 64 -16.60 10.17 -29.86
C ASP A 64 -15.95 9.54 -28.63
N PHE A 65 -16.60 8.55 -28.01
CA PHE A 65 -16.00 7.78 -26.92
C PHE A 65 -14.75 7.05 -27.41
N ARG A 66 -14.79 6.39 -28.57
CA ARG A 66 -13.59 5.74 -29.15
C ARG A 66 -12.46 6.73 -29.37
N MET A 67 -12.76 7.92 -29.89
CA MET A 67 -11.76 8.96 -30.10
C MET A 67 -11.11 9.38 -28.78
N VAL A 68 -11.91 9.61 -27.73
CA VAL A 68 -11.43 10.00 -26.41
C VAL A 68 -10.57 8.90 -25.78
N LEU A 69 -11.02 7.64 -25.80
CA LEU A 69 -10.26 6.50 -25.24
C LEU A 69 -8.92 6.28 -25.97
N ARG A 70 -8.86 6.55 -27.29
CA ARG A 70 -7.59 6.56 -28.04
C ARG A 70 -6.65 7.68 -27.60
N LYS A 71 -7.16 8.88 -27.31
CA LYS A 71 -6.36 9.99 -26.76
C LYS A 71 -5.74 9.64 -25.40
N LEU A 72 -6.43 8.88 -24.54
CA LEU A 72 -5.91 8.43 -23.24
C LEU A 72 -4.69 7.50 -23.36
N SER A 73 -4.50 6.84 -24.50
CA SER A 73 -3.34 5.98 -24.75
C SER A 73 -2.09 6.75 -25.21
N LYS A 74 -2.19 8.06 -25.44
CA LYS A 74 -1.07 8.91 -25.86
C LYS A 74 -0.13 9.22 -24.69
N LYS A 75 1.13 9.55 -24.99
CA LYS A 75 2.12 9.89 -23.95
C LYS A 75 1.91 11.27 -23.33
N ASP A 76 1.46 12.24 -24.14
CA ASP A 76 1.28 13.63 -23.70
C ASP A 76 0.23 13.76 -22.58
N VAL A 77 0.66 14.37 -21.47
CA VAL A 77 -0.13 14.58 -20.26
C VAL A 77 -1.32 15.49 -20.52
N THR A 78 -1.13 16.57 -21.28
CA THR A 78 -2.20 17.55 -21.54
C THR A 78 -3.32 16.91 -22.36
N THR A 79 -2.96 16.09 -23.34
CA THR A 79 -3.89 15.32 -24.18
C THR A 79 -4.67 14.33 -23.34
N LYS A 80 -4.00 13.57 -22.46
CA LYS A 80 -4.66 12.65 -21.51
C LYS A 80 -5.63 13.38 -20.58
N LEU A 81 -5.19 14.49 -19.98
CA LEU A 81 -6.01 15.26 -19.05
C LEU A 81 -7.28 15.79 -19.72
N LYS A 82 -7.13 16.46 -20.87
CA LYS A 82 -8.28 16.98 -21.63
C LYS A 82 -9.20 15.86 -22.08
N ALA A 83 -8.66 14.74 -22.56
CA ALA A 83 -9.45 13.58 -22.94
C ALA A 83 -10.20 12.97 -21.76
N MET A 84 -9.61 12.89 -20.56
CA MET A 84 -10.30 12.36 -19.39
C MET A 84 -11.41 13.30 -18.89
N GLN A 85 -11.21 14.61 -18.98
CA GLN A 85 -12.24 15.60 -18.68
C GLN A 85 -13.39 15.51 -19.69
N GLU A 86 -13.07 15.43 -20.99
CA GLU A 86 -14.03 15.20 -22.09
C GLU A 86 -14.83 13.91 -21.85
N PHE A 87 -14.15 12.81 -21.49
CA PHE A 87 -14.78 11.54 -21.13
C PHE A 87 -15.80 11.70 -19.99
N GLY A 88 -15.43 12.38 -18.91
CA GLY A 88 -16.31 12.64 -17.78
C GLY A 88 -17.55 13.47 -18.17
N THR A 89 -17.37 14.52 -18.97
CA THR A 89 -18.48 15.33 -19.50
C THR A 89 -19.42 14.48 -20.35
N MET A 90 -18.88 13.66 -21.26
CA MET A 90 -19.69 12.75 -22.07
C MET A 90 -20.45 11.73 -21.23
N CYS A 91 -19.84 11.18 -20.17
CA CYS A 91 -20.53 10.32 -19.21
C CYS A 91 -21.70 11.01 -18.51
N THR A 92 -21.72 12.33 -18.45
CA THR A 92 -22.83 13.10 -17.85
C THR A 92 -23.92 13.41 -18.88
N GLU A 93 -23.52 13.85 -20.08
CA GLU A 93 -24.42 14.37 -21.11
C GLU A 93 -25.09 13.30 -21.96
N ARG A 94 -24.37 12.21 -22.30
CA ARG A 94 -24.89 11.16 -23.18
C ARG A 94 -25.90 10.27 -22.46
N ASP A 95 -26.74 9.59 -23.22
CA ASP A 95 -27.71 8.64 -22.69
C ASP A 95 -27.03 7.40 -22.10
N THR A 96 -27.72 6.71 -21.21
CA THR A 96 -27.16 5.59 -20.46
C THR A 96 -26.77 4.41 -21.35
N GLU A 97 -27.48 4.11 -22.45
CA GLU A 97 -27.11 2.99 -23.33
C GLU A 97 -25.81 3.27 -24.08
N THR A 98 -25.63 4.49 -24.58
CA THR A 98 -24.37 4.92 -25.21
C THR A 98 -23.19 4.79 -24.25
N VAL A 99 -23.34 5.25 -23.00
CA VAL A 99 -22.25 5.19 -22.00
C VAL A 99 -21.92 3.75 -21.59
N LYS A 100 -22.91 2.85 -21.52
CA LYS A 100 -22.68 1.43 -21.21
C LYS A 100 -21.75 0.74 -22.20
N GLY A 101 -21.74 1.17 -23.46
CA GLY A 101 -20.85 0.63 -24.49
C GLY A 101 -19.36 0.70 -24.11
N VAL A 102 -18.97 1.62 -23.22
CA VAL A 102 -17.58 1.76 -22.76
C VAL A 102 -17.17 0.71 -21.72
N LEU A 103 -18.12 0.15 -20.97
CA LEU A 103 -17.84 -0.68 -19.79
C LEU A 103 -16.93 -1.90 -20.06
N PRO A 104 -17.05 -2.64 -21.19
CA PRO A 104 -16.14 -3.74 -21.51
C PRO A 104 -14.66 -3.33 -21.58
N TYR A 105 -14.37 -2.07 -21.93
CA TYR A 105 -13.01 -1.56 -22.10
C TYR A 105 -12.50 -0.81 -20.86
N TRP A 106 -13.43 -0.32 -20.03
CA TRP A 106 -13.10 0.55 -18.91
C TRP A 106 -12.11 -0.06 -17.91
N PRO A 107 -12.20 -1.33 -17.48
CA PRO A 107 -11.24 -1.89 -16.52
C PRO A 107 -9.79 -1.73 -16.93
N ARG A 108 -9.44 -2.13 -18.15
CA ARG A 108 -8.07 -2.02 -18.65
C ARG A 108 -7.58 -0.56 -18.67
N ILE A 109 -8.44 0.36 -19.12
CA ILE A 109 -8.11 1.78 -19.24
C ILE A 109 -7.94 2.39 -17.86
N PHE A 110 -8.93 2.18 -16.97
CA PHE A 110 -8.94 2.69 -15.61
C PHE A 110 -7.71 2.24 -14.82
N CYS A 111 -7.38 0.94 -14.87
CA CYS A 111 -6.23 0.40 -14.16
C CYS A 111 -4.91 1.02 -14.64
N LYS A 112 -4.77 1.26 -15.95
CA LYS A 112 -3.58 1.92 -16.52
C LYS A 112 -3.49 3.39 -16.13
N ILE A 113 -4.58 4.15 -16.30
CA ILE A 113 -4.56 5.61 -16.14
C ILE A 113 -4.67 6.06 -14.68
N SER A 114 -5.26 5.25 -13.79
CA SER A 114 -5.20 5.48 -12.34
C SER A 114 -3.78 5.40 -11.80
N LEU A 115 -2.87 4.73 -12.51
CA LEU A 115 -1.45 4.68 -12.17
C LEU A 115 -0.61 5.72 -12.93
N ASP A 116 -1.21 6.67 -13.65
CA ASP A 116 -0.45 7.67 -14.41
C ASP A 116 0.52 8.47 -13.53
N HIS A 117 1.65 8.88 -14.09
CA HIS A 117 2.68 9.64 -13.36
C HIS A 117 2.16 11.04 -12.99
N ASP A 118 1.37 11.68 -13.86
CA ASP A 118 0.84 13.01 -13.60
C ASP A 118 -0.36 12.95 -12.65
N ARG A 119 -0.23 13.67 -11.54
CA ARG A 119 -1.24 13.73 -10.47
C ARG A 119 -2.60 14.28 -10.92
N ARG A 120 -2.64 15.18 -11.90
CA ARG A 120 -3.88 15.78 -12.44
C ARG A 120 -4.61 14.78 -13.31
N VAL A 121 -3.89 13.95 -14.07
CA VAL A 121 -4.49 12.85 -14.84
C VAL A 121 -5.13 11.85 -13.90
N ARG A 122 -4.47 11.50 -12.79
CA ARG A 122 -5.05 10.62 -11.77
C ARG A 122 -6.30 11.21 -11.13
N GLU A 123 -6.25 12.48 -10.72
CA GLU A 123 -7.40 13.19 -10.16
C GLU A 123 -8.59 13.20 -11.14
N ALA A 124 -8.36 13.64 -12.38
CA ALA A 124 -9.39 13.68 -13.42
C ALA A 124 -9.95 12.28 -13.72
N THR A 125 -9.13 11.22 -13.62
CA THR A 125 -9.59 9.84 -13.77
C THR A 125 -10.63 9.49 -12.73
N GLN A 126 -10.40 9.84 -11.46
CA GLN A 126 -11.34 9.51 -10.39
C GLN A 126 -12.63 10.33 -10.50
N GLN A 127 -12.52 11.63 -10.82
CA GLN A 127 -13.69 12.49 -11.08
C GLN A 127 -14.52 12.00 -12.27
N ALA A 128 -13.89 11.55 -13.35
CA ALA A 128 -14.60 10.99 -14.48
C ALA A 128 -15.19 9.60 -14.18
N PHE A 129 -14.51 8.82 -13.34
CA PHE A 129 -15.02 7.52 -12.89
C PHE A 129 -16.28 7.67 -12.05
N GLU A 130 -16.35 8.65 -11.15
CA GLU A 130 -17.56 9.01 -10.42
C GLU A 130 -18.74 9.29 -11.36
N LYS A 131 -18.52 10.11 -12.41
CA LYS A 131 -19.55 10.43 -13.41
C LYS A 131 -20.02 9.18 -14.16
N LEU A 132 -19.09 8.29 -14.51
CA LEU A 132 -19.42 7.00 -15.12
C LEU A 132 -20.28 6.15 -14.18
N ILE A 133 -19.89 6.01 -12.91
CA ILE A 133 -20.61 5.29 -11.86
C ILE A 133 -22.05 5.81 -11.74
N LEU A 134 -22.21 7.13 -11.62
CA LEU A 134 -23.53 7.76 -11.47
C LEU A 134 -24.44 7.50 -12.69
N LYS A 135 -23.86 7.43 -13.90
CA LYS A 135 -24.61 7.15 -15.14
C LYS A 135 -25.00 5.68 -15.29
N VAL A 136 -24.09 4.74 -15.03
CA VAL A 136 -24.30 3.30 -15.32
C VAL A 136 -24.81 2.50 -14.11
N LYS A 137 -24.60 3.02 -12.90
CA LYS A 137 -25.06 2.43 -11.63
C LYS A 137 -24.71 0.95 -11.53
N LYS A 138 -25.70 0.08 -11.30
CA LYS A 138 -25.55 -1.37 -11.12
C LYS A 138 -24.90 -2.08 -12.32
N GLN A 139 -24.86 -1.46 -13.50
CA GLN A 139 -24.23 -2.05 -14.68
C GLN A 139 -22.70 -2.11 -14.57
N LEU A 140 -22.10 -1.43 -13.58
CA LEU A 140 -20.68 -1.59 -13.26
C LEU A 140 -20.37 -2.94 -12.60
N ALA A 141 -21.36 -3.59 -11.99
CA ALA A 141 -21.17 -4.79 -11.16
C ALA A 141 -20.34 -5.90 -11.80
N PRO A 142 -20.53 -6.27 -13.10
CA PRO A 142 -19.74 -7.31 -13.75
C PRO A 142 -18.22 -7.03 -13.82
N TYR A 143 -17.82 -5.76 -13.67
CA TYR A 143 -16.45 -5.30 -13.85
C TYR A 143 -15.74 -4.98 -12.53
N LEU A 144 -16.45 -5.02 -11.40
CA LEU A 144 -15.93 -4.57 -10.10
C LEU A 144 -14.65 -5.30 -9.69
N LYS A 145 -14.61 -6.62 -9.86
CA LYS A 145 -13.45 -7.45 -9.50
C LYS A 145 -12.17 -7.00 -10.21
N SER A 146 -12.27 -6.55 -11.46
CA SER A 146 -11.13 -6.04 -12.23
C SER A 146 -10.72 -4.61 -11.88
N LEU A 147 -11.61 -3.83 -11.26
CA LEU A 147 -11.39 -2.41 -10.93
C LEU A 147 -10.93 -2.20 -9.48
N MET A 148 -11.44 -3.03 -8.56
CA MET A 148 -11.46 -2.70 -7.13
C MET A 148 -10.07 -2.56 -6.51
N GLY A 149 -9.09 -3.37 -6.93
CA GLY A 149 -7.71 -3.26 -6.45
C GLY A 149 -7.11 -1.88 -6.75
N TYR A 150 -7.19 -1.42 -8.00
CA TYR A 150 -6.70 -0.10 -8.41
C TYR A 150 -7.52 1.04 -7.82
N TRP A 151 -8.82 0.83 -7.61
CA TRP A 151 -9.70 1.82 -7.00
C TRP A 151 -9.38 2.03 -5.50
N LEU A 152 -9.13 0.96 -4.74
CA LEU A 152 -8.66 1.08 -3.36
C LEU A 152 -7.30 1.78 -3.28
N MET A 153 -6.38 1.48 -4.20
CA MET A 153 -5.12 2.20 -4.28
C MET A 153 -5.30 3.69 -4.55
N ALA A 154 -6.24 4.06 -5.44
CA ALA A 154 -6.52 5.45 -5.75
C ALA A 154 -7.01 6.23 -4.51
N GLN A 155 -7.79 5.59 -3.63
CA GLN A 155 -8.21 6.18 -2.33
C GLN A 155 -7.05 6.41 -1.35
N CYS A 156 -5.88 5.85 -1.65
CA CYS A 156 -4.64 5.98 -0.90
C CYS A 156 -3.55 6.73 -1.70
N ASP A 157 -3.91 7.52 -2.72
CA ASP A 157 -2.93 8.29 -3.50
C ASP A 157 -2.19 9.30 -2.62
N THR A 158 -0.90 9.49 -2.87
CA THR A 158 -0.06 10.47 -2.15
C THR A 158 -0.42 11.92 -2.50
N TYR A 159 -1.15 12.15 -3.60
CA TYR A 159 -1.75 13.43 -3.91
C TYR A 159 -3.20 13.48 -3.42
N THR A 160 -3.40 14.22 -2.33
CA THR A 160 -4.66 14.27 -1.58
C THR A 160 -5.92 14.52 -2.42
N PRO A 161 -5.93 15.45 -3.41
CA PRO A 161 -7.13 15.67 -4.24
C PRO A 161 -7.54 14.44 -5.07
N ALA A 162 -6.58 13.66 -5.58
CA ALA A 162 -6.90 12.41 -6.27
C ALA A 162 -7.45 11.35 -5.31
N ALA A 163 -6.90 11.28 -4.09
CA ALA A 163 -7.38 10.37 -3.06
C ALA A 163 -8.80 10.70 -2.59
N PHE A 164 -9.14 11.97 -2.43
CA PHE A 164 -10.50 12.40 -2.11
C PHE A 164 -11.47 12.10 -3.25
N ALA A 165 -11.13 12.46 -4.50
CA ALA A 165 -11.98 12.14 -5.63
C ALA A 165 -12.23 10.61 -5.77
N ALA A 166 -11.24 9.77 -5.47
CA ALA A 166 -11.43 8.32 -5.45
C ALA A 166 -12.38 7.84 -4.35
N LYS A 167 -12.33 8.47 -3.16
CA LYS A 167 -13.22 8.19 -2.03
C LYS A 167 -14.64 8.64 -2.33
N ASP A 168 -14.81 9.83 -2.90
CA ASP A 168 -16.11 10.36 -3.32
C ASP A 168 -16.75 9.44 -4.37
N ALA A 169 -15.98 9.03 -5.39
CA ALA A 169 -16.42 8.04 -6.37
C ALA A 169 -16.84 6.71 -5.70
N PHE A 170 -16.07 6.24 -4.73
CA PHE A 170 -16.36 4.99 -4.02
C PHE A 170 -17.63 5.09 -3.17
N GLU A 171 -17.84 6.20 -2.47
CA GLU A 171 -19.04 6.46 -1.69
C GLU A 171 -20.28 6.64 -2.58
N ALA A 172 -20.13 7.27 -3.74
CA ALA A 172 -21.19 7.39 -4.74
C ALA A 172 -21.64 6.02 -5.29
N ALA A 173 -20.72 5.06 -5.42
CA ALA A 173 -21.04 3.68 -5.82
C ALA A 173 -21.58 2.84 -4.66
N PHE A 174 -20.96 2.98 -3.49
CA PHE A 174 -21.19 2.17 -2.30
C PHE A 174 -21.31 3.08 -1.07
N PRO A 175 -22.55 3.37 -0.62
CA PRO A 175 -22.77 4.04 0.66
C PRO A 175 -22.01 3.33 1.78
N PRO A 176 -21.63 4.01 2.88
CA PRO A 176 -20.77 3.44 3.92
C PRO A 176 -21.21 2.06 4.44
N SER A 177 -22.52 1.81 4.57
CA SER A 177 -23.08 0.52 4.99
C SER A 177 -22.88 -0.63 4.00
N LYS A 178 -22.57 -0.34 2.74
CA LYS A 178 -22.37 -1.30 1.65
C LYS A 178 -20.92 -1.49 1.24
N GLN A 179 -20.01 -0.67 1.74
CA GLN A 179 -18.59 -0.80 1.45
C GLN A 179 -18.02 -2.15 1.91
N PRO A 180 -18.31 -2.66 3.13
CA PRO A 180 -17.79 -3.97 3.55
C PRO A 180 -18.22 -5.12 2.62
N GLU A 181 -19.48 -5.12 2.17
CA GLU A 181 -20.01 -6.12 1.23
C GLU A 181 -19.29 -6.06 -0.13
N ALA A 182 -19.08 -4.85 -0.66
CA ALA A 182 -18.39 -4.65 -1.94
C ALA A 182 -16.91 -5.07 -1.87
N ILE A 183 -16.24 -4.81 -0.75
CA ILE A 183 -14.87 -5.24 -0.52
C ILE A 183 -14.79 -6.77 -0.36
N ALA A 184 -15.70 -7.37 0.42
CA ALA A 184 -15.77 -8.82 0.57
C ALA A 184 -15.98 -9.54 -0.77
N PHE A 185 -16.80 -8.98 -1.65
CA PHE A 185 -17.04 -9.52 -3.00
C PHE A 185 -15.79 -9.55 -3.90
N CYS A 186 -14.86 -8.59 -3.72
CA CYS A 186 -13.67 -8.40 -4.56
C CYS A 186 -12.34 -8.76 -3.86
N LYS A 187 -12.40 -9.29 -2.63
CA LYS A 187 -11.23 -9.45 -1.74
C LYS A 187 -10.08 -10.24 -2.38
N ASP A 188 -10.38 -11.26 -3.16
CA ASP A 188 -9.38 -12.12 -3.80
C ASP A 188 -8.59 -11.37 -4.87
N GLU A 189 -9.30 -10.63 -5.72
CA GLU A 189 -8.72 -9.84 -6.80
C GLU A 189 -7.97 -8.62 -6.29
N ILE A 190 -8.53 -7.93 -5.27
CA ILE A 190 -7.83 -6.84 -4.57
C ILE A 190 -6.49 -7.37 -4.04
N THR A 191 -6.52 -8.45 -3.26
CA THR A 191 -5.31 -8.97 -2.61
C THR A 191 -4.27 -9.41 -3.64
N SER A 192 -4.67 -10.09 -4.71
CA SER A 192 -3.74 -10.52 -5.78
C SER A 192 -3.03 -9.34 -6.45
N VAL A 193 -3.77 -8.30 -6.84
CA VAL A 193 -3.18 -7.11 -7.51
C VAL A 193 -2.21 -6.38 -6.58
N LEU A 194 -2.59 -6.19 -5.31
CA LEU A 194 -1.75 -5.51 -4.35
C LEU A 194 -0.46 -6.31 -4.05
N GLN A 195 -0.56 -7.64 -3.95
CA GLN A 195 0.61 -8.49 -3.78
C GLN A 195 1.55 -8.44 -4.99
N ASP A 196 1.01 -8.40 -6.21
CA ASP A 196 1.82 -8.29 -7.42
C ASP A 196 2.62 -6.97 -7.44
N HIS A 197 1.97 -5.85 -7.10
CA HIS A 197 2.64 -4.54 -6.98
C HIS A 197 3.76 -4.51 -5.93
N LEU A 198 3.59 -5.24 -4.82
CA LEU A 198 4.61 -5.29 -3.77
C LEU A 198 5.73 -6.28 -4.14
N ILE A 199 5.40 -7.47 -4.60
CA ILE A 199 6.36 -8.57 -4.70
C ILE A 199 7.00 -8.65 -6.09
N LYS A 200 6.21 -8.50 -7.15
CA LYS A 200 6.63 -8.78 -8.53
C LYS A 200 7.06 -7.54 -9.29
N GLU A 201 6.35 -6.43 -9.13
CA GLU A 201 6.62 -5.22 -9.87
C GLU A 201 7.97 -4.57 -9.49
N THR A 202 8.54 -3.87 -10.47
CA THR A 202 9.74 -3.04 -10.40
C THR A 202 9.51 -1.72 -11.16
N PRO A 203 10.41 -0.72 -11.06
CA PRO A 203 10.32 0.48 -11.88
C PRO A 203 10.22 0.20 -13.38
N ASP A 204 10.92 -0.84 -13.85
CA ASP A 204 11.03 -1.23 -15.27
C ASP A 204 9.81 -1.99 -15.78
N THR A 205 9.11 -2.73 -14.92
CA THR A 205 7.89 -3.45 -15.32
C THR A 205 6.68 -2.52 -15.34
N LEU A 206 6.62 -1.55 -14.42
CA LEU A 206 5.54 -0.55 -14.37
C LEU A 206 5.64 0.55 -15.41
N SER A 207 6.85 0.83 -15.90
CA SER A 207 7.12 1.89 -16.86
C SER A 207 8.24 1.48 -17.81
N ASP A 208 7.99 1.67 -19.10
CA ASP A 208 8.93 1.29 -20.15
C ASP A 208 10.28 2.04 -20.02
N PRO A 209 11.40 1.33 -19.76
CA PRO A 209 12.73 1.92 -19.62
C PRO A 209 13.20 2.65 -20.89
N GLN A 210 12.66 2.30 -22.06
CA GLN A 210 13.05 2.92 -23.33
C GLN A 210 12.41 4.30 -23.51
N THR A 211 11.36 4.61 -22.75
CA THR A 211 10.53 5.79 -23.04
C THR A 211 10.21 6.66 -21.84
N VAL A 212 10.54 6.21 -20.61
CA VAL A 212 10.32 6.97 -19.38
C VAL A 212 11.66 7.09 -18.62
N PRO A 213 12.09 8.31 -18.22
CA PRO A 213 13.31 8.52 -17.45
C PRO A 213 13.31 7.75 -16.13
N GLU A 214 14.47 7.27 -15.69
CA GLU A 214 14.63 6.48 -14.45
C GLU A 214 13.95 7.12 -13.23
N GLU A 215 14.20 8.41 -12.98
CA GLU A 215 13.60 9.15 -11.86
C GLU A 215 12.06 9.11 -11.87
N GLU A 216 11.44 9.27 -13.04
CA GLU A 216 9.98 9.21 -13.18
C GLU A 216 9.45 7.78 -12.95
N ARG A 217 10.20 6.77 -13.38
CA ARG A 217 9.84 5.35 -13.18
C ARG A 217 9.91 4.98 -11.71
N GLU A 218 10.98 5.38 -11.03
CA GLU A 218 11.16 5.20 -9.59
C GLU A 218 10.08 5.94 -8.80
N ALA A 219 9.83 7.21 -9.10
CA ALA A 219 8.79 8.00 -8.43
C ALA A 219 7.41 7.36 -8.57
N LYS A 220 7.06 6.87 -9.77
CA LYS A 220 5.81 6.11 -9.98
C LYS A 220 5.81 4.81 -9.18
N PHE A 221 6.88 4.02 -9.24
CA PHE A 221 6.97 2.76 -8.50
C PHE A 221 6.84 2.96 -6.99
N TYR A 222 7.54 3.93 -6.41
CA TYR A 222 7.47 4.22 -4.98
C TYR A 222 6.07 4.65 -4.55
N ARG A 223 5.38 5.46 -5.37
CA ARG A 223 3.97 5.79 -5.12
C ARG A 223 3.08 4.54 -5.19
N VAL A 224 3.25 3.70 -6.20
CA VAL A 224 2.48 2.46 -6.36
C VAL A 224 2.67 1.53 -5.16
N VAL A 225 3.91 1.34 -4.68
CA VAL A 225 4.21 0.56 -3.47
C VAL A 225 3.53 1.17 -2.24
N THR A 226 3.66 2.49 -2.04
CA THR A 226 3.04 3.21 -0.91
C THR A 226 1.52 3.02 -0.90
N CYS A 227 0.87 3.30 -2.04
CA CYS A 227 -0.58 3.13 -2.21
C CYS A 227 -1.01 1.67 -2.01
N SER A 228 -0.18 0.70 -2.40
CA SER A 228 -0.51 -0.73 -2.26
C SER A 228 -0.47 -1.19 -0.80
N LEU A 229 0.53 -0.75 -0.03
CA LEU A 229 0.61 -1.02 1.41
C LEU A 229 -0.59 -0.42 2.16
N LEU A 230 -0.93 0.84 1.87
CA LEU A 230 -2.09 1.51 2.46
C LEU A 230 -3.41 0.89 2.02
N ALA A 231 -3.52 0.44 0.76
CA ALA A 231 -4.71 -0.25 0.26
C ALA A 231 -4.90 -1.63 0.94
N LEU A 232 -3.84 -2.36 1.26
CA LEU A 232 -3.93 -3.59 2.06
C LEU A 232 -4.41 -3.29 3.49
N LYS A 233 -3.91 -2.22 4.12
CA LYS A 233 -4.43 -1.78 5.43
C LYS A 233 -5.92 -1.46 5.32
N ARG A 234 -6.32 -0.70 4.29
CA ARG A 234 -7.72 -0.32 4.06
C ARG A 234 -8.61 -1.54 3.80
N LEU A 235 -8.14 -2.52 3.04
CA LEU A 235 -8.82 -3.81 2.85
C LEU A 235 -9.07 -4.47 4.20
N LEU A 236 -8.03 -4.65 5.02
CA LEU A 236 -8.16 -5.25 6.36
C LEU A 236 -9.18 -4.49 7.21
N CYS A 237 -9.13 -3.16 7.24
CA CYS A 237 -10.05 -2.33 8.03
C CYS A 237 -11.52 -2.46 7.59
N LEU A 238 -11.80 -2.52 6.29
CA LEU A 238 -13.17 -2.58 5.75
C LEU A 238 -13.76 -3.98 5.71
N LEU A 239 -12.93 -5.02 5.67
CA LEU A 239 -13.39 -6.38 5.53
C LEU A 239 -14.08 -6.85 6.83
N PRO A 240 -15.27 -7.49 6.75
CA PRO A 240 -15.88 -8.15 7.90
C PRO A 240 -14.99 -9.28 8.45
N ASP A 241 -15.03 -9.50 9.77
CA ASP A 241 -14.14 -10.48 10.41
C ASP A 241 -14.37 -11.91 9.92
N ASN A 242 -15.61 -12.28 9.59
CA ASN A 242 -15.96 -13.60 9.06
C ASN A 242 -15.39 -13.87 7.65
N GLU A 243 -14.84 -12.86 6.98
CA GLU A 243 -14.23 -12.99 5.65
C GLU A 243 -12.70 -13.10 5.72
N LEU A 244 -12.07 -12.79 6.85
CA LEU A 244 -10.60 -12.76 6.98
C LEU A 244 -9.96 -14.13 6.81
N ASP A 245 -10.57 -15.18 7.34
CA ASP A 245 -10.06 -16.57 7.25
C ASP A 245 -9.88 -17.00 5.78
N SER A 246 -10.75 -16.54 4.89
CA SER A 246 -10.65 -16.86 3.46
C SER A 246 -9.44 -16.24 2.76
N LEU A 247 -8.82 -15.21 3.36
CA LEU A 247 -7.60 -14.56 2.85
C LEU A 247 -6.32 -15.08 3.51
N GLU A 248 -6.42 -16.00 4.47
CA GLU A 248 -5.28 -16.46 5.27
C GLU A 248 -4.11 -16.94 4.40
N GLU A 249 -4.37 -17.83 3.44
CA GLU A 249 -3.33 -18.36 2.54
C GLU A 249 -2.70 -17.29 1.66
N LYS A 250 -3.46 -16.27 1.26
CA LYS A 250 -2.90 -15.13 0.52
C LYS A 250 -1.97 -14.33 1.42
N PHE A 251 -2.37 -14.01 2.66
CA PHE A 251 -1.49 -13.29 3.57
C PHE A 251 -0.26 -14.11 3.97
N LYS A 252 -0.38 -15.43 4.18
CA LYS A 252 0.77 -16.34 4.36
C LYS A 252 1.74 -16.23 3.20
N SER A 253 1.22 -16.29 1.96
CA SER A 253 2.05 -16.13 0.77
C SER A 253 2.79 -14.79 0.75
N LEU A 254 2.14 -13.68 1.11
CA LEU A 254 2.79 -12.35 1.19
C LEU A 254 3.87 -12.30 2.28
N LEU A 255 3.55 -12.75 3.50
CA LEU A 255 4.44 -12.68 4.67
C LEU A 255 5.62 -13.65 4.58
N SER A 256 5.50 -14.72 3.78
CA SER A 256 6.65 -15.57 3.44
C SER A 256 7.74 -14.84 2.66
N GLN A 257 7.43 -13.73 1.98
CA GLN A 257 8.36 -13.02 1.12
C GLN A 257 9.28 -12.09 1.90
N ASN A 258 10.59 -12.35 1.86
CA ASN A 258 11.59 -11.46 2.46
C ASN A 258 11.55 -10.01 1.93
N LYS A 259 11.07 -9.81 0.68
CA LYS A 259 10.90 -8.47 0.10
C LYS A 259 9.92 -7.61 0.90
N PHE A 260 8.84 -8.21 1.43
CA PHE A 260 7.84 -7.51 2.24
C PHE A 260 8.47 -6.86 3.49
N TRP A 261 9.26 -7.63 4.24
CA TRP A 261 9.88 -7.17 5.49
C TRP A 261 10.95 -6.09 5.28
N LYS A 262 11.51 -5.98 4.07
CA LYS A 262 12.50 -4.95 3.73
C LYS A 262 11.88 -3.56 3.59
N TYR A 263 10.55 -3.43 3.43
CA TYR A 263 9.90 -2.13 3.32
C TYR A 263 10.03 -1.28 4.58
N GLY A 264 10.16 -1.88 5.77
CA GLY A 264 10.44 -1.16 7.01
C GLY A 264 11.79 -0.44 7.05
N LYS A 265 12.70 -0.73 6.11
CA LYS A 265 14.02 -0.08 5.97
C LYS A 265 14.22 0.58 4.61
N HIS A 266 13.13 0.82 3.87
CA HIS A 266 13.21 1.46 2.56
C HIS A 266 13.74 2.90 2.67
N SER A 267 14.47 3.38 1.67
CA SER A 267 15.03 4.74 1.67
C SER A 267 13.93 5.82 1.71
N VAL A 268 12.83 5.60 1.00
CA VAL A 268 11.66 6.48 0.93
C VAL A 268 10.81 6.42 2.22
N PRO A 269 10.64 7.52 2.96
CA PRO A 269 9.87 7.55 4.22
C PRO A 269 8.40 7.14 4.08
N GLN A 270 7.73 7.54 3.00
CA GLN A 270 6.32 7.22 2.76
C GLN A 270 6.09 5.70 2.69
N ILE A 271 7.05 4.95 2.12
CA ILE A 271 6.99 3.49 2.07
C ILE A 271 7.17 2.89 3.47
N ARG A 272 8.13 3.40 4.26
CA ARG A 272 8.33 2.93 5.65
C ARG A 272 7.11 3.20 6.51
N SER A 273 6.53 4.40 6.42
CA SER A 273 5.31 4.78 7.14
C SER A 273 4.14 3.86 6.77
N ALA A 274 3.84 3.71 5.47
CA ALA A 274 2.78 2.82 5.00
C ALA A 274 3.00 1.35 5.40
N TYR A 275 4.26 0.90 5.46
CA TYR A 275 4.62 -0.42 5.95
C TYR A 275 4.25 -0.60 7.43
N PHE A 276 4.64 0.33 8.31
CA PHE A 276 4.32 0.23 9.74
C PHE A 276 2.82 0.37 10.01
N GLU A 277 2.12 1.20 9.23
CA GLU A 277 0.65 1.25 9.26
C GLU A 277 0.02 -0.10 8.93
N LEU A 278 0.52 -0.78 7.90
CA LEU A 278 0.04 -2.11 7.52
C LEU A 278 0.40 -3.16 8.59
N VAL A 279 1.62 -3.15 9.13
CA VAL A 279 2.01 -4.08 10.22
C VAL A 279 1.09 -3.93 11.43
N SER A 280 0.76 -2.69 11.82
CA SER A 280 -0.21 -2.43 12.90
C SER A 280 -1.57 -3.06 12.62
N ALA A 281 -2.09 -2.89 11.41
CA ALA A 281 -3.36 -3.48 10.99
C ALA A 281 -3.32 -5.01 10.92
N LEU A 282 -2.21 -5.60 10.47
CA LEU A 282 -2.02 -7.05 10.43
C LEU A 282 -2.00 -7.63 11.85
N CYS A 283 -1.27 -7.01 12.79
CA CYS A 283 -1.25 -7.42 14.19
C CYS A 283 -2.66 -7.36 14.82
N GLN A 284 -3.46 -6.35 14.48
CA GLN A 284 -4.83 -6.20 14.99
C GLN A 284 -5.82 -7.21 14.39
N ARG A 285 -5.76 -7.43 13.07
CA ARG A 285 -6.80 -8.13 12.32
C ARG A 285 -6.49 -9.60 12.06
N ILE A 286 -5.21 -9.97 11.95
CA ILE A 286 -4.78 -11.35 11.74
C ILE A 286 -3.66 -11.76 12.73
N PRO A 287 -3.88 -11.60 14.04
CA PRO A 287 -2.84 -11.75 15.07
C PRO A 287 -2.16 -13.12 15.04
N GLN A 288 -2.89 -14.20 14.75
CA GLN A 288 -2.32 -15.56 14.75
C GLN A 288 -1.24 -15.72 13.68
N LEU A 289 -1.49 -15.24 12.47
CA LEU A 289 -0.50 -15.29 11.40
C LEU A 289 0.72 -14.40 11.71
N MET A 290 0.51 -13.26 12.37
CA MET A 290 1.62 -12.41 12.82
C MET A 290 2.46 -13.07 13.93
N LYS A 291 1.83 -13.85 14.83
CA LYS A 291 2.53 -14.69 15.82
C LYS A 291 3.37 -15.78 15.16
N GLU A 292 2.87 -16.44 14.12
CA GLU A 292 3.65 -17.41 13.34
C GLU A 292 4.89 -16.77 12.69
N GLU A 293 4.78 -15.50 12.31
CA GLU A 293 5.86 -14.71 11.71
C GLU A 293 6.64 -13.86 12.74
N ALA A 294 6.57 -14.20 14.03
CA ALA A 294 7.22 -13.49 15.15
C ALA A 294 8.70 -13.17 14.88
N SER A 295 9.43 -14.13 14.30
CA SER A 295 10.85 -14.01 13.97
C SER A 295 11.17 -12.95 12.92
N LYS A 296 10.19 -12.53 12.11
CA LYS A 296 10.33 -11.49 11.09
C LYS A 296 9.74 -10.16 11.53
N VAL A 297 8.54 -10.15 12.11
CA VAL A 297 7.87 -8.90 12.55
C VAL A 297 8.61 -8.23 13.71
N SER A 298 9.08 -9.01 14.68
CA SER A 298 9.75 -8.45 15.87
C SER A 298 10.98 -7.62 15.49
N PRO A 299 11.96 -8.16 14.72
CA PRO A 299 13.11 -7.36 14.30
C PRO A 299 12.78 -6.29 13.25
N SER A 300 11.74 -6.45 12.42
CA SER A 300 11.40 -5.41 11.42
C SER A 300 10.87 -4.13 12.07
N VAL A 301 10.16 -4.26 13.19
CA VAL A 301 9.59 -3.14 13.95
C VAL A 301 10.58 -2.66 15.03
N LEU A 302 10.99 -3.52 15.95
CA LEU A 302 11.73 -3.11 17.15
C LEU A 302 13.16 -2.62 16.88
N LEU A 303 13.76 -3.00 15.74
CA LEU A 303 15.09 -2.49 15.35
C LEU A 303 15.01 -1.16 14.59
N SER A 304 13.81 -0.67 14.30
CA SER A 304 13.54 0.55 13.55
C SER A 304 13.11 1.72 14.45
N ILE A 305 13.06 1.52 15.77
CA ILE A 305 12.54 2.51 16.74
C ILE A 305 13.30 3.84 16.78
N ASP A 306 14.48 3.91 16.16
CA ASP A 306 15.30 5.11 15.99
C ASP A 306 15.10 5.83 14.66
N ASP A 307 14.08 5.46 13.88
CA ASP A 307 13.62 6.28 12.76
C ASP A 307 13.24 7.67 13.28
N SER A 308 13.72 8.69 12.58
CA SER A 308 13.54 10.09 12.94
C SER A 308 12.79 10.89 11.88
N ASP A 309 12.24 10.22 10.89
CA ASP A 309 11.42 10.88 9.89
C ASP A 309 10.02 11.17 10.46
N PRO A 310 9.56 12.44 10.45
CA PRO A 310 8.24 12.82 10.97
C PRO A 310 7.06 12.07 10.33
N ILE A 311 7.21 11.62 9.08
CA ILE A 311 6.18 10.84 8.36
C ILE A 311 6.09 9.43 8.92
N VAL A 312 7.20 8.87 9.40
CA VAL A 312 7.32 7.47 9.81
C VAL A 312 7.01 7.28 11.29
N CYS A 313 7.47 8.18 12.16
CA CYS A 313 7.38 8.00 13.62
C CYS A 313 5.95 7.68 14.12
N PRO A 314 4.87 8.36 13.69
CA PRO A 314 3.52 8.02 14.18
C PRO A 314 3.14 6.56 13.92
N ALA A 315 3.31 6.11 12.67
CA ALA A 315 2.98 4.75 12.25
C ALA A 315 3.90 3.70 12.89
N LEU A 316 5.19 4.02 13.03
CA LEU A 316 6.18 3.15 13.66
C LEU A 316 5.84 2.92 15.14
N TRP A 317 5.57 3.97 15.92
CA TRP A 317 5.29 3.82 17.35
C TRP A 317 3.95 3.13 17.61
N GLU A 318 2.95 3.32 16.75
CA GLU A 318 1.75 2.50 16.73
C GLU A 318 2.09 1.01 16.48
N ALA A 319 2.92 0.72 15.46
CA ALA A 319 3.34 -0.65 15.14
C ALA A 319 4.16 -1.30 16.26
N VAL A 320 4.99 -0.53 16.97
CA VAL A 320 5.73 -1.00 18.15
C VAL A 320 4.76 -1.50 19.20
N LEU A 321 3.72 -0.72 19.56
CA LEU A 321 2.76 -1.15 20.57
C LEU A 321 1.99 -2.39 20.14
N TYR A 322 1.47 -2.41 18.90
CA TYR A 322 0.75 -3.58 18.41
C TYR A 322 1.63 -4.83 18.31
N THR A 323 2.91 -4.68 17.98
CA THR A 323 3.86 -5.80 17.99
C THR A 323 4.06 -6.32 19.40
N LEU A 324 4.28 -5.45 20.39
CA LEU A 324 4.47 -5.84 21.79
C LEU A 324 3.21 -6.47 22.41
N THR A 325 2.01 -6.03 22.01
CA THR A 325 0.77 -6.61 22.51
C THR A 325 0.39 -7.92 21.83
N THR A 326 0.80 -8.12 20.58
CA THR A 326 0.40 -9.27 19.78
C THR A 326 1.42 -10.40 19.85
N ILE A 327 2.72 -10.08 19.90
CA ILE A 327 3.81 -11.05 19.80
C ILE A 327 4.44 -11.22 21.19
N GLU A 328 3.89 -12.13 21.98
CA GLU A 328 4.28 -12.36 23.38
C GLU A 328 5.76 -12.75 23.54
N ASP A 329 6.32 -13.43 22.54
CA ASP A 329 7.69 -13.92 22.50
C ASP A 329 8.65 -13.03 21.68
N CYS A 330 8.26 -11.78 21.35
CA CYS A 330 9.04 -10.91 20.47
C CYS A 330 10.51 -10.73 20.90
N TRP A 331 10.76 -10.78 22.21
CA TRP A 331 12.08 -10.63 22.81
C TRP A 331 12.98 -11.87 22.68
N LEU A 332 12.45 -13.03 22.28
CA LEU A 332 13.26 -14.18 21.86
C LEU A 332 13.90 -13.95 20.49
N HIS A 333 13.27 -13.11 19.67
CA HIS A 333 13.68 -12.82 18.29
C HIS A 333 14.53 -11.56 18.18
N VAL A 334 14.57 -10.72 19.22
CA VAL A 334 15.29 -9.45 19.25
C VAL A 334 16.04 -9.26 20.56
N ASN A 335 17.33 -8.93 20.48
CA ASN A 335 18.12 -8.62 21.67
C ASN A 335 17.80 -7.20 22.20
N ALA A 336 16.96 -7.12 23.23
CA ALA A 336 16.56 -5.85 23.84
C ALA A 336 17.76 -4.98 24.25
N LYS A 337 18.68 -5.55 25.05
CA LYS A 337 19.80 -4.82 25.65
C LYS A 337 20.84 -4.36 24.63
N LYS A 338 21.10 -5.15 23.59
CA LYS A 338 22.14 -4.84 22.58
C LYS A 338 21.61 -4.04 21.40
N SER A 339 20.31 -4.14 21.08
CA SER A 339 19.81 -3.62 19.81
C SER A 339 18.66 -2.63 19.96
N VAL A 340 17.76 -2.82 20.92
CA VAL A 340 16.56 -1.96 21.08
C VAL A 340 16.83 -0.83 22.07
N PHE A 341 17.27 -1.14 23.29
CA PHE A 341 17.47 -0.14 24.34
C PHE A 341 18.52 0.93 24.01
N PRO A 342 19.64 0.62 23.33
CA PRO A 342 20.56 1.67 22.88
C PRO A 342 19.87 2.66 21.92
N LYS A 343 19.09 2.15 20.96
CA LYS A 343 18.31 2.97 20.02
C LYS A 343 17.26 3.82 20.74
N LEU A 344 16.50 3.21 21.65
CA LEU A 344 15.50 3.88 22.48
C LEU A 344 16.13 5.02 23.30
N SER A 345 17.23 4.71 23.99
CA SER A 345 17.96 5.67 24.82
C SER A 345 18.42 6.86 23.98
N THR A 346 18.97 6.63 22.78
CA THR A 346 19.35 7.71 21.86
C THR A 346 18.16 8.61 21.51
N VAL A 347 17.03 8.02 21.07
CA VAL A 347 15.82 8.79 20.71
C VAL A 347 15.33 9.65 21.89
N ILE A 348 15.28 9.07 23.09
CA ILE A 348 14.81 9.76 24.28
C ILE A 348 15.79 10.87 24.68
N ARG A 349 17.09 10.58 24.76
CA ARG A 349 18.13 11.56 25.15
C ARG A 349 18.23 12.74 24.19
N GLU A 350 17.89 12.53 22.93
CA GLU A 350 17.84 13.58 21.90
C GLU A 350 16.50 14.33 21.86
N GLY A 351 15.65 14.18 22.89
CA GLY A 351 14.37 14.89 22.99
C GLY A 351 13.38 14.49 21.88
N GLY A 352 13.45 13.23 21.43
CA GLY A 352 12.65 12.74 20.30
C GLY A 352 13.04 13.41 18.96
N ARG A 353 14.20 14.07 18.88
CA ARG A 353 14.68 14.83 17.71
C ARG A 353 13.70 15.92 17.24
N GLY A 354 12.86 16.45 18.13
CA GLY A 354 11.80 17.41 17.81
C GLY A 354 10.45 16.78 17.44
N LEU A 355 10.25 15.51 17.81
CA LEU A 355 9.00 14.76 17.67
C LEU A 355 8.52 14.23 19.02
N ALA A 356 8.83 14.91 20.13
CA ALA A 356 8.43 14.49 21.47
C ALA A 356 6.91 14.38 21.58
N THR A 357 6.15 15.33 21.02
CA THR A 357 4.68 15.28 20.97
C THR A 357 4.10 14.04 20.26
N VAL A 358 4.88 13.41 19.38
CA VAL A 358 4.50 12.17 18.68
C VAL A 358 4.99 10.94 19.44
N ILE A 359 6.24 10.93 19.88
CA ILE A 359 6.92 9.73 20.39
C ILE A 359 6.62 9.49 21.87
N TYR A 360 6.66 10.54 22.69
CA TYR A 360 6.63 10.41 24.14
C TYR A 360 5.32 9.84 24.71
N PRO A 361 4.13 10.10 24.11
CA PRO A 361 2.89 9.44 24.52
C PRO A 361 2.93 7.90 24.45
N TYR A 362 3.85 7.32 23.66
CA TYR A 362 4.00 5.87 23.54
C TYR A 362 4.94 5.25 24.58
N LEU A 363 5.71 6.05 25.33
CA LEU A 363 6.75 5.55 26.23
C LEU A 363 6.18 4.79 27.44
N LEU A 364 5.15 5.32 28.09
CA LEU A 364 4.47 4.60 29.17
C LEU A 364 3.86 3.29 28.67
N PRO A 365 3.03 3.28 27.60
CA PRO A 365 2.53 2.04 27.00
C PRO A 365 3.65 1.04 26.66
N PHE A 366 4.76 1.51 26.10
CA PHE A 366 5.92 0.68 25.77
C PHE A 366 6.51 0.01 27.01
N ILE A 367 6.89 0.76 28.04
CA ILE A 367 7.53 0.18 29.24
C ILE A 367 6.57 -0.74 30.00
N SER A 368 5.27 -0.47 29.95
CA SER A 368 4.24 -1.29 30.60
C SER A 368 4.11 -2.70 30.00
N LYS A 369 4.63 -2.91 28.78
CA LYS A 369 4.61 -4.20 28.08
C LYS A 369 5.92 -4.97 28.17
N LEU A 370 6.94 -4.44 28.85
CA LEU A 370 8.22 -5.12 29.00
C LEU A 370 8.13 -6.21 30.08
N PRO A 371 8.47 -7.48 29.78
CA PRO A 371 8.50 -8.53 30.79
C PRO A 371 9.69 -8.34 31.73
N GLN A 372 9.57 -8.87 32.96
CA GLN A 372 10.61 -8.76 34.00
C GLN A 372 11.98 -9.29 33.54
N SER A 373 12.00 -10.37 32.74
CA SER A 373 13.24 -10.94 32.18
C SER A 373 14.04 -9.94 31.34
N ILE A 374 13.37 -8.95 30.76
CA ILE A 374 13.96 -7.93 29.90
C ILE A 374 14.37 -6.68 30.67
N THR A 375 13.63 -6.33 31.73
CA THR A 375 13.94 -5.17 32.57
C THR A 375 14.98 -5.47 33.66
N ASN A 376 15.36 -6.73 33.88
CA ASN A 376 16.36 -7.10 34.89
C ASN A 376 17.82 -6.69 34.52
N PRO A 377 18.62 -6.11 35.44
CA PRO A 377 18.22 -5.62 36.77
C PRO A 377 17.30 -4.39 36.68
N LYS A 378 16.14 -4.43 37.35
CA LYS A 378 15.09 -3.40 37.24
C LYS A 378 15.61 -2.00 37.57
N LEU A 379 16.39 -1.89 38.65
CA LEU A 379 16.97 -0.64 39.13
C LEU A 379 17.77 0.06 38.03
N ASP A 380 18.73 -0.64 37.41
CA ASP A 380 19.57 -0.10 36.35
C ASP A 380 18.76 0.31 35.13
N PHE A 381 17.79 -0.52 34.74
CA PHE A 381 16.93 -0.23 33.59
C PHE A 381 16.12 1.05 33.81
N PHE A 382 15.37 1.14 34.91
CA PHE A 382 14.50 2.29 35.19
C PHE A 382 15.29 3.56 35.48
N LYS A 383 16.41 3.47 36.21
CA LYS A 383 17.33 4.61 36.43
C LYS A 383 17.84 5.16 35.10
N ASN A 384 18.35 4.30 34.22
CA ASN A 384 18.86 4.72 32.92
C ASN A 384 17.75 5.30 32.03
N PHE A 385 16.54 4.75 32.07
CA PHE A 385 15.40 5.23 31.32
C PHE A 385 14.94 6.63 31.77
N LEU A 386 14.72 6.84 33.07
CA LEU A 386 14.32 8.14 33.62
C LEU A 386 15.42 9.20 33.43
N THR A 387 16.69 8.84 33.65
CA THR A 387 17.84 9.72 33.35
C THR A 387 17.87 10.12 31.88
N SER A 388 17.47 9.23 30.97
CA SER A 388 17.42 9.54 29.53
C SER A 388 16.32 10.55 29.22
N LEU A 389 15.14 10.46 29.86
CA LEU A 389 14.06 11.45 29.74
C LEU A 389 14.49 12.84 30.22
N VAL A 390 15.17 12.91 31.37
CA VAL A 390 15.72 14.17 31.91
C VAL A 390 16.76 14.78 30.96
N ALA A 391 17.62 13.95 30.35
CA ALA A 391 18.55 14.40 29.33
C ALA A 391 17.82 14.93 28.08
N GLY A 392 16.75 14.27 27.64
CA GLY A 392 15.90 14.73 26.53
C GLY A 392 15.28 16.10 26.79
N LEU A 393 14.78 16.34 28.00
CA LEU A 393 14.26 17.65 28.44
C LEU A 393 15.33 18.75 28.38
N SER A 394 16.60 18.38 28.55
CA SER A 394 17.72 19.32 28.59
C SER A 394 18.19 19.78 27.21
N THR A 395 17.67 19.20 26.12
CA THR A 395 18.04 19.57 24.74
C THR A 395 17.51 20.94 24.34
N GLU A 396 18.22 21.64 23.45
CA GLU A 396 17.81 22.99 22.98
C GLU A 396 16.45 22.97 22.28
N ARG A 397 16.19 21.95 21.45
CA ARG A 397 14.91 21.81 20.71
C ARG A 397 13.74 21.68 21.66
N THR A 398 13.88 20.86 22.71
CA THR A 398 12.83 20.70 23.71
C THR A 398 12.64 21.97 24.52
N LYS A 399 13.72 22.62 25.00
CA LYS A 399 13.66 23.87 25.79
C LYS A 399 13.02 25.04 25.05
N THR A 400 13.20 25.12 23.73
CA THR A 400 12.68 26.21 22.90
C THR A 400 11.23 26.02 22.48
N SER A 401 10.68 24.80 22.59
CA SER A 401 9.30 24.49 22.24
C SER A 401 8.50 24.07 23.46
N SER A 402 7.48 24.86 23.83
CA SER A 402 6.61 24.57 24.97
C SER A 402 5.84 23.26 24.82
N SER A 403 5.39 22.92 23.61
CA SER A 403 4.66 21.66 23.35
C SER A 403 5.57 20.45 23.50
N GLU A 404 6.80 20.53 22.99
CA GLU A 404 7.79 19.46 23.11
C GLU A 404 8.21 19.28 24.58
N SER A 405 8.52 20.37 25.28
CA SER A 405 8.78 20.34 26.73
C SER A 405 7.63 19.70 27.51
N SER A 406 6.39 20.10 27.22
CA SER A 406 5.22 19.54 27.88
C SER A 406 5.08 18.03 27.63
N ALA A 407 5.31 17.56 26.40
CA ALA A 407 5.23 16.14 26.08
C ALA A 407 6.29 15.32 26.83
N VAL A 408 7.52 15.84 26.93
CA VAL A 408 8.60 15.20 27.70
C VAL A 408 8.26 15.13 29.19
N ILE A 409 7.79 16.23 29.77
CA ILE A 409 7.43 16.31 31.19
C ILE A 409 6.25 15.37 31.51
N SER A 410 5.20 15.37 30.69
CA SER A 410 4.05 14.49 30.89
C SER A 410 4.47 13.01 30.88
N ALA A 411 5.22 12.58 29.87
CA ALA A 411 5.69 11.20 29.80
C ALA A 411 6.64 10.83 30.95
N PHE A 412 7.47 11.76 31.43
CA PHE A 412 8.30 11.54 32.62
C PHE A 412 7.43 11.23 33.83
N PHE A 413 6.44 12.07 34.15
CA PHE A 413 5.59 11.85 35.33
C PHE A 413 4.68 10.62 35.18
N GLU A 414 4.19 10.34 33.99
CA GLU A 414 3.42 9.13 33.68
C GLU A 414 4.25 7.86 33.90
N CYS A 415 5.47 7.82 33.35
CA CYS A 415 6.38 6.68 33.54
C CYS A 415 6.84 6.57 35.00
N LEU A 416 7.16 7.68 35.66
CA LEU A 416 7.56 7.71 37.07
C LEU A 416 6.47 7.10 37.95
N ARG A 417 5.22 7.57 37.78
CA ARG A 417 4.07 7.06 38.53
C ARG A 417 3.87 5.56 38.31
N PHE A 418 3.99 5.10 37.07
CA PHE A 418 3.90 3.67 36.75
C PHE A 418 5.00 2.86 37.44
N ILE A 419 6.26 3.32 37.39
CA ILE A 419 7.39 2.63 38.02
C ILE A 419 7.21 2.56 39.54
N MET A 420 6.78 3.66 40.18
CA MET A 420 6.47 3.67 41.61
C MET A 420 5.39 2.63 41.96
N GLN A 421 4.29 2.59 41.20
CA GLN A 421 3.18 1.67 41.47
C GLN A 421 3.56 0.20 41.28
N GLN A 422 4.42 -0.13 40.31
CA GLN A 422 4.83 -1.51 40.04
C GLN A 422 5.89 -2.05 41.00
N ASN A 423 6.59 -1.17 41.74
CA ASN A 423 7.71 -1.55 42.60
C ASN A 423 7.54 -1.01 44.03
N LEU A 424 6.29 -0.87 44.50
CA LEU A 424 5.99 -0.53 45.89
C LEU A 424 6.65 -1.53 46.84
N GLY A 425 7.42 -1.04 47.81
CA GLY A 425 8.15 -1.86 48.76
C GLY A 425 9.52 -2.36 48.29
N GLU A 426 9.95 -2.03 47.06
CA GLU A 426 11.34 -2.24 46.63
C GLU A 426 12.21 -1.03 47.05
N GLU A 427 12.76 -1.09 48.27
CA GLU A 427 13.51 0.03 48.91
C GLU A 427 14.58 0.66 48.01
N GLU A 428 15.34 -0.15 47.25
CA GLU A 428 16.38 0.36 46.34
C GLU A 428 15.80 1.20 45.19
N ILE A 429 14.64 0.80 44.65
CA ILE A 429 13.96 1.57 43.60
C ILE A 429 13.38 2.84 44.21
N GLU A 430 12.73 2.76 45.37
CA GLU A 430 12.19 3.93 46.06
C GLU A 430 13.28 4.97 46.37
N GLN A 431 14.44 4.52 46.87
CA GLN A 431 15.60 5.39 47.11
C GLN A 431 16.12 6.02 45.82
N MET A 432 16.22 5.27 44.72
CA MET A 432 16.65 5.81 43.42
C MET A 432 15.69 6.87 42.90
N LEU A 433 14.38 6.65 43.03
CA LEU A 433 13.36 7.60 42.58
C LEU A 433 13.34 8.90 43.39
N VAL A 434 13.74 8.87 44.66
CA VAL A 434 13.79 10.06 45.53
C VAL A 434 15.12 10.80 45.43
N ASN A 435 16.23 10.07 45.30
CA ASN A 435 17.57 10.65 45.42
C ASN A 435 18.24 10.96 44.07
N ASP A 436 17.91 10.21 43.01
CA ASP A 436 18.63 10.26 41.73
C ASP A 436 17.82 10.89 40.58
N GLN A 437 16.50 11.01 40.72
CA GLN A 437 15.57 11.55 39.72
C GLN A 437 14.87 12.79 40.26
#